data_AF-A0A5C6PQT5-F1
#
_entry.id   AF-A0A5C6PQT5-F1
#
_cell.length_a   1.000
_cell.length_b   1.000
_cell.length_c   1.000
_cell.angle_alpha   90.00
_cell.angle_beta   90.00
_cell.angle_gamma   90.00
#
_symmetry.space_group_name_H-M   'P 1'
#
loop_
_entity.id
_entity.type
_entity.pdbx_description
1 polymer ?
#
loop_
_entity_poly.entity_id
_entity_poly.type
_entity_poly.pdbx_seq_one_letter_code
_entity_poly.pdbx_strand_id
1 'polypeptide(L)'
;MITTGTQDPIYIYINGMAVERVSSFKFLGTHISEDLSWTTNTSSIIKKAHQRLFFLRTLRKNQLSSAVLVNFYRCAIESILTNCVSVWYGSCTITEHKALQRVVKTAQRITRTTLPAIGDVQRKRCLHRARSILKDSSHPAHRLFSLLPSGRRYRTLRTRTSRLRNSFFPRAVSLLNSC
;
A
#
# COMPACT_ATOMS: atom_id res chain seq x y z
N MET A 1 35.48 10.23 -28.60
CA MET A 1 35.24 9.91 -27.18
C MET A 1 34.44 11.04 -26.59
N ILE A 2 33.16 10.83 -26.31
CA ILE A 2 32.31 11.84 -25.65
C ILE A 2 32.53 11.68 -24.16
N THR A 3 33.16 12.66 -23.52
CA THR A 3 33.28 12.75 -22.07
C THR A 3 31.87 12.90 -21.49
N THR A 4 31.38 11.85 -20.85
CA THR A 4 30.19 11.94 -19.99
C THR A 4 30.54 12.86 -18.83
N GLY A 5 30.11 14.12 -18.90
CA GLY A 5 30.21 15.04 -17.78
C GLY A 5 29.54 14.42 -16.57
N THR A 6 30.33 14.10 -15.55
CA THR A 6 29.86 13.76 -14.21
C THR A 6 29.13 14.97 -13.67
N GLN A 7 27.80 14.98 -13.85
CA GLN A 7 26.94 15.98 -13.24
C GLN A 7 27.03 15.80 -11.73
N ASP A 8 27.57 16.80 -11.03
CA ASP A 8 27.67 16.78 -9.57
C ASP A 8 26.30 16.45 -8.97
N PRO A 9 26.21 15.52 -8.01
CA PRO A 9 24.93 15.15 -7.43
C PRO A 9 24.28 16.37 -6.78
N ILE A 10 23.03 16.66 -7.17
CA ILE A 10 22.25 17.73 -6.56
C ILE A 10 22.04 17.37 -5.08
N TYR A 11 22.73 18.09 -4.19
CA TYR A 11 22.62 17.94 -2.75
C TYR A 11 21.41 18.70 -2.21
N ILE A 12 20.64 18.04 -1.35
CA ILE A 12 19.58 18.67 -0.57
C ILE A 12 20.18 19.05 0.77
N TYR A 13 20.11 20.33 1.14
CA TYR A 13 20.54 20.82 2.44
C TYR A 13 19.33 21.02 3.36
N ILE A 14 19.37 20.45 4.56
CA ILE A 14 18.39 20.72 5.63
C ILE A 14 19.16 21.34 6.79
N ASN A 15 18.79 22.57 7.17
CA ASN A 15 19.47 23.35 8.21
C ASN A 15 20.99 23.45 8.00
N GLY A 16 21.43 23.63 6.74
CA GLY A 16 22.85 23.73 6.38
C GLY A 16 23.61 22.40 6.30
N MET A 17 22.98 21.27 6.61
CA MET A 17 23.60 19.94 6.47
C MET A 17 23.17 19.24 5.18
N ALA A 18 24.14 18.73 4.43
CA ALA A 18 23.88 17.92 3.24
C ALA A 18 23.23 16.58 3.65
N VAL A 19 22.08 16.28 3.06
CA VAL A 19 21.34 15.04 3.31
C VAL A 19 21.90 13.94 2.41
N GLU A 20 22.16 12.77 2.98
CA GLU A 20 22.56 11.57 2.24
C GLU A 20 21.48 11.19 1.21
N ARG A 21 21.89 11.01 -0.04
CA ARG A 21 21.01 10.52 -1.09
C ARG A 21 21.08 9.00 -1.17
N VAL A 22 19.95 8.35 -0.93
CA VAL A 22 19.81 6.88 -1.05
C VAL A 22 18.79 6.51 -2.12
N SER A 23 19.02 5.41 -2.83
CA SER A 23 18.10 4.91 -3.87
C SER A 23 16.84 4.27 -3.30
N SER A 24 16.86 3.82 -2.05
CA SER A 24 15.69 3.35 -1.31
C SER A 24 15.88 3.55 0.19
N PHE A 25 14.84 4.03 0.87
CA PHE A 25 14.81 4.21 2.31
C PHE A 25 13.59 3.53 2.92
N LYS A 26 13.73 3.02 4.15
CA LYS A 26 12.63 2.36 4.87
C LYS A 26 12.05 3.31 5.92
N PHE A 27 10.83 3.77 5.68
CA PHE A 27 10.10 4.63 6.61
C PHE A 27 8.89 3.89 7.19
N LEU A 28 8.81 3.79 8.53
CA LEU A 28 7.70 3.14 9.25
C LEU A 28 7.33 1.74 8.73
N GLY A 29 8.32 0.98 8.26
CA GLY A 29 8.12 -0.37 7.73
C GLY A 29 7.82 -0.47 6.23
N THR A 30 7.70 0.65 5.52
CA THR A 30 7.49 0.71 4.07
C THR A 30 8.76 1.19 3.36
N HIS A 31 9.16 0.50 2.30
CA HIS A 31 10.28 0.95 1.46
C HIS A 31 9.81 1.98 0.44
N ILE A 32 10.49 3.12 0.40
CA ILE A 32 10.27 4.21 -0.54
C ILE A 32 11.51 4.26 -1.43
N SER A 33 11.35 3.93 -2.71
CA SER A 33 12.43 3.96 -3.70
C SER A 33 12.45 5.30 -4.46
N GLU A 34 13.61 5.72 -4.95
CA GLU A 34 13.77 7.00 -5.67
C GLU A 34 13.00 7.05 -6.99
N ASP A 35 12.83 5.91 -7.65
CA ASP A 35 12.02 5.73 -8.86
C ASP A 35 10.51 5.65 -8.55
N LEU A 36 10.17 5.75 -7.26
CA LEU A 36 8.84 5.61 -6.68
C LEU A 36 8.16 4.27 -7.06
N SER A 37 8.95 3.27 -7.46
CA SER A 37 8.45 1.91 -7.66
C SER A 37 8.19 1.25 -6.31
N TRP A 38 7.28 0.28 -6.31
CA TRP A 38 6.94 -0.46 -5.11
C TRP A 38 7.59 -1.84 -5.06
N THR A 39 8.49 -2.15 -6.00
CA THR A 39 9.13 -3.46 -6.16
C THR A 39 9.89 -3.89 -4.91
N THR A 40 10.71 -3.00 -4.34
CA THR A 40 11.48 -3.26 -3.11
C THR A 40 10.54 -3.53 -1.93
N ASN A 41 9.48 -2.73 -1.81
CA ASN A 41 8.49 -2.87 -0.76
C ASN A 41 7.70 -4.18 -0.88
N THR A 42 7.15 -4.47 -2.06
CA THR A 42 6.34 -5.66 -2.33
C THR A 42 7.17 -6.93 -2.18
N SER A 43 8.41 -6.95 -2.67
CA SER A 43 9.33 -8.08 -2.51
C SER A 43 9.65 -8.37 -1.05
N SER A 44 9.96 -7.32 -0.27
CA SER A 44 10.22 -7.42 1.18
C SER A 44 9.00 -7.96 1.95
N ILE A 45 7.81 -7.45 1.64
CA ILE A 45 6.53 -7.89 2.22
C ILE A 45 6.23 -9.35 1.88
N ILE A 46 6.36 -9.73 0.61
CA ILE A 46 6.09 -11.09 0.12
C ILE A 46 7.04 -12.09 0.78
N LYS A 47 8.34 -11.77 0.88
CA LYS A 47 9.34 -12.64 1.54
C LYS A 47 8.96 -12.91 3.00
N LYS A 48 8.58 -11.87 3.75
CA LYS A 48 8.10 -12.01 5.14
C LYS A 48 6.81 -12.82 5.23
N ALA A 49 5.87 -12.58 4.32
CA ALA A 49 4.61 -13.31 4.29
C ALA A 49 4.81 -14.81 3.99
N HIS A 50 5.77 -15.16 3.13
CA HIS A 50 6.14 -16.56 2.86
C HIS A 50 6.72 -17.26 4.09
N GLN A 51 7.58 -16.59 4.86
CA GLN A 51 8.07 -17.13 6.13
C GLN A 51 6.91 -17.41 7.10
N ARG A 52 5.91 -16.51 7.15
CA ARG A 52 4.72 -16.69 8.00
C ARG A 52 3.76 -17.77 7.49
N LEU A 53 3.68 -17.97 6.18
CA LEU A 53 2.93 -19.07 5.58
C LEU A 53 3.49 -20.44 5.98
N PHE A 54 4.80 -20.56 6.19
CA PHE A 54 5.39 -21.80 6.71
C PHE A 54 4.78 -22.15 8.06
N PHE A 55 4.75 -21.21 9.00
CA PHE A 55 4.11 -21.42 10.30
C PHE A 55 2.62 -21.74 10.18
N LEU A 56 1.88 -21.05 9.31
CA LEU A 56 0.47 -21.36 9.07
C LEU A 56 0.27 -22.82 8.59
N ARG A 57 1.16 -23.34 7.73
CA ARG A 57 1.14 -24.75 7.32
C ARG A 57 1.44 -25.69 8.48
N THR A 58 2.41 -25.35 9.32
CA THR A 58 2.75 -26.13 10.52
C THR A 58 1.58 -26.20 11.48
N LEU A 59 0.89 -25.08 11.73
CA LEU A 59 -0.31 -25.03 12.57
C LEU A 59 -1.43 -25.92 12.00
N ARG A 60 -1.60 -25.93 10.67
CA ARG A 60 -2.56 -26.82 10.01
C ARG A 60 -2.19 -28.30 10.16
N LYS A 61 -0.90 -28.65 10.05
CA LYS A 61 -0.39 -30.02 10.23
C LYS A 61 -0.69 -30.54 11.65
N ASN A 62 -0.59 -29.67 12.66
CA ASN A 62 -0.96 -29.95 14.04
C ASN A 62 -2.48 -29.88 14.31
N GLN A 63 -3.31 -29.91 13.27
CA GLN A 63 -4.76 -30.04 13.34
C GLN A 63 -5.47 -28.95 14.17
N LEU A 64 -4.89 -27.75 14.26
CA LEU A 64 -5.56 -26.62 14.90
C LEU A 64 -6.84 -26.23 14.15
N SER A 65 -7.79 -25.68 14.91
CA SER A 65 -9.11 -25.30 14.40
C SER A 65 -9.01 -24.24 13.31
N SER A 66 -9.99 -24.24 12.40
CA SER A 66 -10.05 -23.25 11.31
C SER A 66 -10.06 -21.82 11.83
N ALA A 67 -10.77 -21.56 12.94
CA ALA A 67 -10.82 -20.26 13.60
C ALA A 67 -9.43 -19.76 14.03
N VAL A 68 -8.61 -20.64 14.63
CA VAL A 68 -7.23 -20.29 15.02
C VAL A 68 -6.36 -20.02 13.81
N LEU A 69 -6.49 -20.81 12.74
CA LEU A 69 -5.73 -20.62 11.50
C LEU A 69 -6.09 -19.29 10.80
N VAL A 70 -7.38 -18.94 10.76
CA VAL A 70 -7.84 -17.66 10.24
C VAL A 70 -7.31 -16.51 11.09
N ASN A 71 -7.41 -16.61 12.42
CA ASN A 71 -6.87 -15.58 13.32
C ASN A 71 -5.36 -15.41 13.15
N PHE A 72 -4.60 -16.49 13.04
CA PHE A 72 -3.17 -16.42 12.74
C PHE A 72 -2.91 -15.73 11.40
N TYR A 73 -3.67 -16.05 10.35
CA TYR A 73 -3.57 -15.34 9.07
C TYR A 73 -3.82 -13.84 9.22
N ARG A 74 -4.91 -13.43 9.92
CA ARG A 74 -5.25 -12.03 10.13
C ARG A 74 -4.14 -11.28 10.87
N CYS A 75 -3.67 -11.85 11.99
CA CYS A 75 -2.72 -11.21 12.87
C CYS A 75 -1.28 -11.21 12.32
N ALA A 76 -0.86 -12.29 11.66
CA ALA A 76 0.53 -12.45 11.23
C ALA A 76 0.72 -12.19 9.73
N ILE A 77 -0.17 -12.62 8.85
CA ILE A 77 0.09 -12.52 7.40
C ILE A 77 -0.57 -11.27 6.82
N GLU A 78 -1.88 -11.10 7.06
CA GLU A 78 -2.64 -9.96 6.54
C GLU A 78 -2.11 -8.63 7.10
N SER A 79 -1.75 -8.57 8.38
CA SER A 79 -1.20 -7.35 8.99
C SER A 79 0.02 -6.80 8.25
N ILE A 80 0.95 -7.65 7.82
CA ILE A 80 2.10 -7.23 7.01
C ILE A 80 1.70 -6.91 5.58
N LEU A 81 0.89 -7.76 4.95
CA LEU A 81 0.45 -7.55 3.56
C LEU A 81 -0.33 -6.25 3.38
N THR A 82 -0.98 -5.77 4.44
CA THR A 82 -1.90 -4.63 4.39
C THR A 82 -1.37 -3.40 5.12
N ASN A 83 -0.15 -3.45 5.67
CA ASN A 83 0.49 -2.29 6.28
C ASN A 83 0.68 -1.17 5.24
N CYS A 84 0.19 0.02 5.54
CA CYS A 84 0.20 1.19 4.64
C CYS A 84 -0.36 0.92 3.24
N VAL A 85 -1.23 -0.08 3.06
CA VAL A 85 -1.71 -0.54 1.73
C VAL A 85 -2.39 0.55 0.90
N SER A 86 -2.98 1.55 1.56
CA SER A 86 -3.59 2.72 0.91
C SER A 86 -2.59 3.60 0.15
N VAL A 87 -1.30 3.52 0.50
CA VAL A 87 -0.22 4.33 -0.08
C VAL A 87 0.33 3.68 -1.35
N TRP A 88 0.67 2.39 -1.28
CA TRP A 88 1.50 1.75 -2.30
C TRP A 88 0.73 0.83 -3.26
N TYR A 89 -0.34 0.18 -2.79
CA TYR A 89 -0.97 -0.90 -3.57
C TYR A 89 -1.55 -0.42 -4.89
N GLY A 90 -2.21 0.74 -4.93
CA GLY A 90 -2.79 1.27 -6.17
C GLY A 90 -1.75 1.52 -7.27
N SER A 91 -0.50 1.76 -6.89
CA SER A 91 0.60 2.08 -7.78
C SER A 91 1.46 0.86 -8.13
N CYS A 92 1.09 -0.34 -7.69
CA CYS A 92 1.76 -1.58 -8.07
C CYS A 92 1.48 -1.96 -9.53
N THR A 93 2.41 -2.70 -10.11
CA THR A 93 2.23 -3.38 -11.40
C THR A 93 1.27 -4.57 -11.26
N ILE A 94 0.75 -5.03 -12.41
CA ILE A 94 -0.10 -6.23 -12.47
C ILE A 94 0.65 -7.47 -11.91
N THR A 95 1.95 -7.57 -12.18
CA THR A 95 2.78 -8.69 -11.70
C THR A 95 2.88 -8.69 -10.18
N GLU A 96 3.12 -7.54 -9.56
CA GLU A 96 3.16 -7.40 -8.11
C GLU A 96 1.79 -7.69 -7.47
N HIS A 97 0.70 -7.18 -8.06
CA HIS A 97 -0.65 -7.50 -7.61
C HIS A 97 -0.92 -9.01 -7.62
N LYS A 98 -0.55 -9.69 -8.72
CA LYS A 98 -0.68 -11.15 -8.83
C LYS A 98 0.16 -11.85 -7.77
N ALA A 99 1.40 -11.41 -7.55
CA ALA A 99 2.30 -12.01 -6.57
C ALA A 99 1.75 -11.88 -5.13
N LEU A 100 1.29 -10.69 -4.74
CA LEU A 100 0.64 -10.45 -3.46
C LEU A 100 -0.62 -11.32 -3.28
N GLN A 101 -1.46 -11.41 -4.32
CA GLN A 101 -2.68 -12.21 -4.25
C GLN A 101 -2.40 -13.73 -4.18
N ARG A 102 -1.27 -14.22 -4.72
CA ARG A 102 -0.85 -15.62 -4.57
C ARG A 102 -0.60 -15.99 -3.10
N VAL A 103 -0.08 -15.07 -2.29
CA VAL A 103 0.11 -15.28 -0.85
C VAL A 103 -1.25 -15.53 -0.18
N VAL A 104 -2.24 -14.67 -0.46
CA VAL A 104 -3.61 -14.83 0.05
C VAL A 104 -4.24 -16.14 -0.42
N LYS A 105 -4.16 -16.45 -1.73
CA LYS A 105 -4.68 -17.72 -2.28
C LYS A 105 -4.03 -18.95 -1.63
N THR A 106 -2.76 -18.86 -1.26
CA THR A 106 -2.07 -19.94 -0.55
C THR A 106 -2.60 -20.09 0.87
N ALA A 107 -2.78 -18.98 1.60
CA ALA A 107 -3.41 -19.00 2.91
C ALA A 107 -4.85 -19.53 2.88
N GLN A 108 -5.64 -19.15 1.86
CA GLN A 108 -7.00 -19.66 1.65
C GLN A 108 -7.01 -21.19 1.52
N ARG A 109 -6.09 -21.74 0.72
CA ARG A 109 -5.94 -23.20 0.57
C ARG A 109 -5.59 -23.91 1.88
N ILE A 110 -4.72 -23.30 2.71
CA ILE A 110 -4.30 -23.89 3.99
C ILE A 110 -5.42 -23.83 5.03
N THR A 111 -6.08 -22.67 5.15
CA THR A 111 -7.17 -22.44 6.12
C THR A 111 -8.48 -23.09 5.69
N ARG A 112 -8.66 -23.39 4.41
CA ARG A 112 -9.93 -23.83 3.79
C ARG A 112 -11.06 -22.82 3.99
N THR A 113 -10.73 -21.52 4.00
CA THR A 113 -11.70 -20.43 4.14
C THR A 113 -11.52 -19.39 3.05
N THR A 114 -12.58 -18.64 2.76
CA THR A 114 -12.51 -17.47 1.90
C THR A 114 -11.83 -16.33 2.65
N LEU A 115 -10.78 -15.77 2.05
CA LEU A 115 -10.06 -14.62 2.58
C LEU A 115 -10.22 -13.45 1.59
N PRO A 116 -10.35 -12.21 2.08
CA PRO A 116 -10.56 -11.06 1.21
C PRO A 116 -9.34 -10.85 0.31
N ALA A 117 -9.58 -10.41 -0.92
CA ALA A 117 -8.48 -9.99 -1.79
C ALA A 117 -7.83 -8.72 -1.22
N ILE A 118 -6.52 -8.56 -1.46
CA ILE A 118 -5.79 -7.39 -0.95
C ILE A 118 -6.37 -6.09 -1.53
N GLY A 119 -6.88 -6.13 -2.77
CA GLY A 119 -7.56 -5.01 -3.39
C GLY A 119 -8.83 -4.57 -2.66
N ASP A 120 -9.59 -5.51 -2.09
CA ASP A 120 -10.80 -5.19 -1.33
C ASP A 120 -10.45 -4.57 0.02
N VAL A 121 -9.41 -5.11 0.68
CA VAL A 121 -8.86 -4.53 1.91
C VAL A 121 -8.35 -3.11 1.65
N GLN A 122 -7.61 -2.90 0.57
CA GLN A 122 -7.12 -1.59 0.16
C GLN A 122 -8.27 -0.60 -0.05
N ARG A 123 -9.30 -1.01 -0.80
CA ARG A 123 -10.48 -0.17 -1.05
C ARG A 123 -11.16 0.24 0.25
N LYS A 124 -11.40 -0.72 1.15
CA LYS A 124 -12.03 -0.48 2.46
C LYS A 124 -11.18 0.46 3.32
N ARG A 125 -9.85 0.26 3.36
CA ARG A 125 -8.92 1.12 4.11
C ARG A 125 -8.85 2.53 3.53
N CYS A 126 -8.85 2.67 2.21
CA CYS A 126 -8.88 3.97 1.54
C CYS A 126 -10.15 4.75 1.87
N LEU A 127 -11.32 4.12 1.75
CA LEU A 127 -12.60 4.74 2.10
C LEU A 127 -12.66 5.12 3.58
N HIS A 128 -12.24 4.23 4.46
CA HIS A 128 -12.20 4.51 5.89
C HIS A 128 -11.33 5.73 6.20
N ARG A 129 -10.09 5.76 5.69
CA ARG A 129 -9.18 6.90 5.91
C ARG A 129 -9.74 8.20 5.32
N ALA A 130 -10.32 8.16 4.13
CA ALA A 130 -10.94 9.33 3.51
C ALA A 130 -12.10 9.88 4.35
N ARG A 131 -12.96 8.99 4.87
CA ARG A 131 -14.05 9.37 5.78
C ARG A 131 -13.52 9.95 7.11
N SER A 132 -12.42 9.44 7.64
CA SER A 132 -11.78 10.03 8.82
C SER A 132 -11.28 11.45 8.54
N ILE A 133 -10.65 11.69 7.39
CA ILE A 133 -10.18 13.03 6.99
C ILE A 133 -11.37 13.99 6.79
N LEU A 134 -12.48 13.51 6.23
CA LEU A 134 -13.68 14.30 6.03
C LEU A 134 -14.36 14.70 7.34
N LYS A 135 -14.28 13.85 8.37
CA LYS A 135 -14.85 14.15 9.69
C LYS A 135 -14.03 15.19 10.47
N ASP A 136 -12.75 15.32 10.17
CA ASP A 136 -11.84 16.25 10.84
C ASP A 136 -11.55 17.45 9.94
N SER A 137 -12.23 18.57 10.23
CA SER A 137 -12.03 19.83 9.50
C SER A 137 -10.66 20.45 9.72
N SER A 138 -9.95 20.08 10.79
CA SER A 138 -8.58 20.56 11.08
C SER A 138 -7.51 19.76 10.34
N HIS A 139 -7.87 18.61 9.77
CA HIS A 139 -6.92 17.76 9.06
C HIS A 139 -6.33 18.52 7.85
N PRO A 140 -5.00 18.52 7.65
CA PRO A 140 -4.35 19.31 6.59
C PRO A 140 -4.85 18.96 5.19
N ALA A 141 -5.20 17.69 4.98
CA ALA A 141 -5.75 17.21 3.71
C ALA A 141 -7.28 17.33 3.56
N HIS A 142 -8.01 17.89 4.53
CA HIS A 142 -9.47 18.01 4.48
C HIS A 142 -9.93 18.74 3.21
N ARG A 143 -9.23 19.83 2.86
CA ARG A 143 -9.50 20.65 1.67
C ARG A 143 -9.37 19.90 0.34
N LEU A 144 -8.67 18.76 0.31
CA LEU A 144 -8.55 17.93 -0.89
C LEU A 144 -9.85 17.17 -1.21
N PHE A 145 -10.79 17.11 -0.26
CA PHE A 145 -12.08 16.45 -0.42
C PHE A 145 -13.23 17.49 -0.45
N SER A 146 -13.19 18.40 -1.41
CA SER A 146 -14.27 19.39 -1.59
C SER A 146 -15.45 18.82 -2.38
N LEU A 147 -16.68 18.99 -1.91
CA LEU A 147 -17.88 18.69 -2.69
C LEU A 147 -18.08 19.70 -3.84
N LEU A 148 -18.72 19.24 -4.92
CA LEU A 148 -19.26 20.10 -5.97
C LEU A 148 -20.53 20.83 -5.48
N PRO A 149 -20.99 21.91 -6.14
CA PRO A 149 -22.17 22.65 -5.73
C PRO A 149 -23.45 21.80 -5.55
N SER A 150 -23.54 20.67 -6.26
CA SER A 150 -24.66 19.73 -6.11
C SER A 150 -24.66 18.95 -4.78
N GLY A 151 -23.58 19.00 -3.99
CA GLY A 151 -23.43 18.27 -2.73
C GLY A 151 -23.28 16.74 -2.88
N ARG A 152 -23.40 16.20 -4.10
CA ARG A 152 -23.44 14.73 -4.33
C ARG A 152 -22.09 14.10 -4.64
N ARG A 153 -21.19 14.84 -5.29
CA ARG A 153 -19.88 14.33 -5.75
C ARG A 153 -18.75 15.20 -5.24
N TYR A 154 -17.64 14.57 -4.90
CA TYR A 154 -16.38 15.22 -4.61
C TYR A 154 -15.69 15.65 -5.90
N ARG A 155 -15.06 16.82 -5.86
CA ARG A 155 -14.24 17.35 -6.94
C ARG A 155 -13.05 16.43 -7.20
N THR A 156 -13.00 15.87 -8.41
CA THR A 156 -11.88 15.02 -8.83
C THR A 156 -10.57 15.81 -8.86
N LEU A 157 -9.50 15.22 -8.33
CA LEU A 157 -8.16 15.80 -8.42
C LEU A 157 -7.61 15.61 -9.84
N ARG A 158 -7.14 16.70 -10.47
CA ARG A 158 -6.51 16.63 -11.79
C ARG A 158 -5.19 15.87 -11.67
N THR A 159 -5.03 14.80 -12.44
CA THR A 159 -3.81 13.98 -12.44
C THR A 159 -3.22 13.90 -13.84
N ARG A 160 -1.92 14.22 -13.97
CA ARG A 160 -1.20 14.15 -15.26
C ARG A 160 -0.54 12.80 -15.52
N THR A 161 -0.35 11.99 -14.49
CA THR A 161 0.32 10.69 -14.57
C THR A 161 -0.54 9.59 -13.96
N SER A 162 -0.40 8.37 -14.48
CA SER A 162 -1.02 7.17 -13.89
C SER A 162 -0.58 6.98 -12.44
N ARG A 163 0.69 7.28 -12.14
CA ARG A 163 1.25 7.23 -10.79
C ARG A 163 0.46 8.09 -9.80
N LEU A 164 0.25 9.37 -10.11
CA LEU A 164 -0.53 10.26 -9.24
C LEU A 164 -1.99 9.81 -9.16
N ARG A 165 -2.61 9.45 -10.30
CA ARG A 165 -3.99 8.94 -10.34
C ARG A 165 -4.21 7.73 -9.42
N ASN A 166 -3.20 6.89 -9.30
CA ASN A 166 -3.24 5.66 -8.53
C ASN A 166 -2.83 5.85 -7.06
N SER A 167 -2.33 7.03 -6.68
CA SER A 167 -2.02 7.38 -5.29
C SER A 167 -3.28 7.54 -4.43
N PHE A 168 -3.09 7.63 -3.11
CA PHE A 168 -4.18 7.65 -2.13
C PHE A 168 -5.29 8.68 -2.44
N PHE A 169 -4.96 9.97 -2.59
CA PHE A 169 -5.99 11.02 -2.65
C PHE A 169 -6.87 10.94 -3.90
N PRO A 170 -6.34 10.89 -5.13
CA PRO A 170 -7.19 10.79 -6.32
C PRO A 170 -7.99 9.48 -6.32
N ARG A 171 -7.38 8.39 -5.83
CA ARG A 171 -8.07 7.10 -5.72
C ARG A 171 -9.21 7.15 -4.69
N ALA A 172 -8.98 7.77 -3.53
CA ALA A 172 -10.00 7.92 -2.49
C ALA A 172 -11.19 8.75 -2.97
N VAL A 173 -10.95 9.86 -3.66
CA VAL A 173 -12.03 10.69 -4.26
C VAL A 173 -12.83 9.89 -5.28
N SER A 174 -12.15 9.16 -6.18
CA SER A 174 -12.81 8.26 -7.14
C SER A 174 -13.67 7.20 -6.46
N LEU A 175 -13.17 6.60 -5.37
CA LEU A 175 -13.92 5.60 -4.59
C LEU A 175 -15.14 6.21 -3.91
N LEU A 176 -15.02 7.40 -3.32
CA LEU A 176 -16.14 8.10 -2.69
C LEU A 176 -17.24 8.47 -3.70
N ASN A 177 -16.85 8.86 -4.92
CA ASN A 177 -17.80 9.18 -6.00
C ASN A 177 -18.46 7.94 -6.63
N SER A 178 -17.97 6.74 -6.31
CA SER A 178 -18.49 5.47 -6.80
C SER A 178 -19.24 4.68 -5.72
N CYS A 179 -19.36 5.24 -4.51
CA CYS A 179 -20.23 4.72 -3.44
C CYS A 179 -21.64 5.28 -3.61
#